data_AF-A0A4Y8MKR5-F1
#
_entry.id   AF-A0A4Y8MKR5-F1
#
_cell.length_a   1.000
_cell.length_b   1.000
_cell.length_c   1.000
_cell.angle_alpha   90.00
_cell.angle_beta   90.00
_cell.angle_gamma   90.00
#
_symmetry.space_group_name_H-M   'P 1'
#
loop_
_entity.id
_entity.type
_entity.pdbx_description
1 polymer ?
#
loop_
_entity_poly.entity_id
_entity_poly.type
_entity_poly.pdbx_seq_one_letter_code
_entity_poly.pdbx_strand_id
1 'polypeptide(L)' 'MNFAISDIEAAIGEWRMRSPSDEAFAGSTEARALARLYGAMIVHGREGVPDAGLDDAQRDALRILCADPSGEFPQ' A
#
# COMPACT_ATOMS: atom_id res chain seq x y z
N MET A 1 2.30 12.67 7.74
CA MET A 1 1.15 12.13 6.99
C MET A 1 0.53 11.00 7.79
N ASN A 2 -0.78 10.79 7.72
CA ASN A 2 -1.45 9.65 8.35
C ASN A 2 -2.13 8.86 7.24
N PHE A 3 -1.87 7.56 7.17
CA PHE A 3 -2.42 6.67 6.15
C PHE A 3 -3.60 5.90 6.73
N ALA A 4 -4.75 5.96 6.06
CA ALA A 4 -5.91 5.15 6.38
C ALA A 4 -5.74 3.72 5.86
N ILE A 5 -6.54 2.80 6.39
CA ILE A 5 -6.55 1.41 5.88
C ILE A 5 -6.85 1.35 4.37
N SER A 6 -7.74 2.22 3.89
CA SER A 6 -8.10 2.31 2.47
C SER A 6 -6.96 2.83 1.59
N ASP A 7 -6.02 3.63 2.12
CA ASP A 7 -4.82 4.01 1.38
C ASP A 7 -3.94 2.79 1.13
N ILE A 8 -3.80 1.90 2.12
CA ILE A 8 -3.02 0.68 1.98
C ILE A 8 -3.69 -0.28 0.99
N GLU A 9 -5.01 -0.39 0.99
CA GLU A 9 -5.77 -1.16 0.01
C GLU A 9 -5.58 -0.61 -1.41
N ALA A 10 -5.62 0.72 -1.58
CA ALA A 10 -5.36 1.38 -2.85
C ALA A 10 -3.92 1.11 -3.35
N ALA A 11 -2.92 1.21 -2.47
CA ALA A 11 -1.54 0.90 -2.81
C ALA A 11 -1.35 -0.57 -3.23
N ILE A 12 -1.98 -1.51 -2.51
CA ILE A 12 -1.99 -2.93 -2.87
C ILE A 12 -2.57 -3.14 -4.28
N GLY A 13 -3.69 -2.47 -4.59
CA GLY A 13 -4.32 -2.50 -5.90
C GLY A 13 -3.39 -1.99 -7.00
N GLU A 14 -2.77 -0.83 -6.80
CA GLU A 14 -1.83 -0.23 -7.75
C GLU A 14 -0.62 -1.14 -8.03
N TRP A 15 0.01 -1.68 -6.99
CA TRP A 15 1.13 -2.59 -7.15
C TRP A 15 0.73 -3.88 -7.87
N ARG A 16 -0.47 -4.41 -7.58
CA ARG A 16 -0.99 -5.58 -8.28
C ARG A 16 -1.21 -5.30 -9.76
N MET A 17 -1.80 -4.16 -10.11
CA MET A 17 -2.04 -3.75 -11.50
C MET A 17 -0.75 -3.54 -12.30
N ARG A 18 0.33 -3.08 -11.65
CA ARG A 18 1.65 -2.89 -12.28
C ARG A 18 2.47 -4.18 -12.37
N SER A 19 2.08 -5.22 -11.66
CA SER A 19 2.80 -6.49 -11.63
C SER A 19 2.45 -7.34 -12.86
N PRO A 20 3.41 -8.11 -13.40
CA PRO A 20 3.16 -8.94 -14.58
C PRO A 20 2.27 -10.17 -14.31
N SER A 21 2.19 -10.61 -13.05
CA SER A 21 1.27 -11.66 -12.59
C SER A 21 1.01 -11.54 -11.09
N ASP A 22 0.01 -12.28 -10.59
CA ASP A 22 -0.31 -12.35 -9.16
C ASP A 22 0.84 -12.99 -8.34
N GLU A 23 1.57 -13.96 -8.90
CA GLU A 23 2.75 -14.55 -8.25
C GLU A 23 3.91 -13.56 -8.16
N ALA A 24 4.13 -12.79 -9.22
CA ALA A 24 5.15 -11.73 -9.22
C ALA A 24 4.80 -10.64 -8.20
N PHE A 25 3.52 -10.25 -8.10
CA PHE A 25 3.03 -9.35 -7.08
C PHE A 25 3.26 -9.93 -5.68
N ALA A 26 2.75 -11.13 -5.37
CA ALA A 26 2.91 -11.75 -4.06
C ALA A 26 4.39 -11.98 -3.67
N GLY A 27 5.27 -12.12 -4.68
CA GLY A 27 6.71 -12.23 -4.53
C GLY A 27 7.44 -10.93 -4.25
N SER A 28 6.83 -9.77 -4.51
CA SER A 28 7.49 -8.47 -4.45
C SER A 28 7.72 -7.98 -3.01
N THR A 29 8.67 -7.07 -2.86
CA THR A 29 9.00 -6.48 -1.56
C THR A 29 7.85 -5.59 -1.08
N GLU A 30 7.23 -4.86 -2.00
CA GLU A 30 6.17 -3.89 -1.76
C GLU A 30 4.87 -4.58 -1.34
N ALA A 31 4.49 -5.66 -2.03
CA ALA A 31 3.32 -6.44 -1.66
C ALA A 31 3.45 -7.03 -0.26
N ARG A 32 4.63 -7.56 0.09
CA ARG A 32 4.90 -8.09 1.42
C ARG A 32 4.89 -7.00 2.49
N ALA A 33 5.46 -5.83 2.20
CA ALA A 33 5.45 -4.70 3.13
C ALA A 33 4.02 -4.22 3.41
N LEU A 34 3.22 -4.02 2.36
CA LEU A 34 1.83 -3.60 2.46
C LEU A 34 0.95 -4.66 3.12
N ALA A 35 1.12 -5.94 2.82
CA ALA A 35 0.35 -7.01 3.45
C ALA A 35 0.61 -7.10 4.96
N ARG A 36 1.86 -6.91 5.40
CA ARG A 36 2.22 -6.86 6.82
C ARG A 36 1.61 -5.65 7.51
N LEU A 37 1.65 -4.49 6.86
CA LEU A 37 1.05 -3.26 7.39
C LEU A 37 -0.47 -3.38 7.52
N TYR A 38 -1.13 -3.84 6.46
CA TYR A 38 -2.57 -4.08 6.43
C TYR A 38 -3.02 -5.05 7.52
N GLY A 39 -2.33 -6.20 7.63
CA GLY A 39 -2.58 -7.18 8.67
C GLY A 39 -2.41 -6.61 10.09
N ALA A 40 -1.36 -5.82 10.31
CA ALA A 40 -1.13 -5.17 11.60
C ALA A 40 -2.24 -4.18 11.97
N MET A 41 -2.76 -3.42 11.01
CA MET A 41 -3.88 -2.50 11.25
C MET A 41 -5.15 -3.24 11.64
N ILE A 42 -5.46 -4.35 10.97
CA ILE A 42 -6.61 -5.20 11.32
C ILE A 42 -6.44 -5.79 12.72
N VAL A 43 -5.29 -6.42 13.00
CA VAL A 43 -5.02 -7.08 14.29
C VAL A 43 -5.13 -6.10 15.47
N HIS A 44 -4.68 -4.86 15.27
CA HIS A 44 -4.74 -3.83 16.32
C HIS A 44 -6.00 -2.97 16.29
N GLY A 45 -6.94 -3.21 15.35
CA GLY A 45 -8.15 -2.40 15.18
C GLY A 45 -7.84 -0.92 14.91
N ARG A 46 -6.76 -0.62 14.20
CA ARG A 46 -6.38 0.76 13.88
C ARG A 46 -6.99 1.18 12.55
N GLU A 47 -7.66 2.33 12.54
CA GLU A 47 -8.22 2.93 11.33
C GLU A 47 -7.17 3.72 10.52
N GLY A 48 -6.05 4.07 11.15
CA GLY A 48 -4.93 4.73 10.49
C GLY A 48 -3.59 4.52 11.17
N VAL A 49 -2.53 4.80 10.43
CA VAL A 49 -1.13 4.71 10.87
C VAL A 49 -0.39 6.01 10.54
N PRO A 50 0.27 6.65 11.51
CA PRO A 50 1.10 7.81 11.23
C PRO A 50 2.34 7.38 10.46
N ASP A 51 2.83 8.23 9.56
CA ASP A 51 4.06 8.00 8.80
C ASP A 51 5.24 7.63 9.72
N ALA A 52 5.38 8.27 10.88
CA ALA A 52 6.41 7.96 11.87
C ALA A 52 6.38 6.52 12.42
N GLY A 53 5.25 5.81 12.26
CA GLY A 53 5.10 4.40 12.63
C GLY A 53 5.41 3.42 11.51
N LEU A 54 5.73 3.91 10.30
CA LEU A 54 6.07 3.09 9.15
C LEU A 54 7.57 2.83 9.07
N ASP A 55 7.93 1.59 8.74
CA ASP A 55 9.28 1.26 8.32
C ASP A 55 9.58 1.78 6.90
N ASP A 56 10.84 1.70 6.49
CA ASP A 56 11.28 2.24 5.20
C ASP A 56 10.63 1.53 4.01
N ALA A 57 10.40 0.22 4.09
CA ALA A 57 9.79 -0.55 3.00
C ALA A 57 8.30 -0.23 2.85
N GLN A 58 7.59 -0.05 3.96
CA GLN A 58 6.19 0.37 3.98
C GLN A 58 6.04 1.79 3.41
N ARG A 59 6.89 2.71 3.86
CA ARG A 59 6.87 4.09 3.37
C ARG A 59 7.20 4.14 1.88
N ASP A 60 8.19 3.39 1.42
CA ASP A 60 8.54 3.33 0.00
C ASP A 60 7.40 2.74 -0.84
N ALA A 61 6.79 1.65 -0.39
CA ALA A 61 5.64 1.05 -1.07
C ALA A 61 4.43 2.01 -1.17
N LEU A 62 4.21 2.85 -0.15
CA LEU A 62 3.12 3.84 -0.11
C LEU A 62 3.39 5.08 -0.99
N ARG A 63 4.63 5.32 -1.43
CA ARG A 63 4.93 6.43 -2.36
C ARG A 63 4.22 6.30 -3.69
N ILE A 64 3.78 5.10 -4.07
CA ILE A 64 2.99 4.88 -5.28
C ILE A 64 1.72 5.74 -5.33
N LEU A 65 1.17 6.11 -4.16
CA LEU A 65 0.00 6.99 -4.05
C LEU A 65 0.36 8.49 -4.09
N CYS A 66 1.60 8.84 -3.77
CA CYS A 66 2.08 10.23 -3.84
C CYS A 66 2.56 10.61 -5.24
N ALA A 67 2.81 9.62 -6.11
CA ALA A 67 3.15 9.84 -7.52
C ALA A 67 1.89 10.22 -8.32
N ASP A 68 1.44 11.47 -8.12
CA ASP A 68 0.51 12.28 -8.93
C ASP A 68 -0.86 11.67 -9.36
N PRO A 69 -2.02 12.24 -8.96
CA PRO A 69 -3.37 11.79 -9.34
C PRO A 69 -3.80 12.16 -10.78
N SER A 70 -2.87 12.30 -11.73
CA SER A 70 -3.19 12.70 -13.11
C SER A 70 -3.72 11.55 -14.01
N GLY A 71 -4.02 10.38 -13.42
CA GLY A 71 -4.69 9.29 -14.13
C GLY A 71 -6.20 9.37 -13.97
N GLU A 72 -6.87 10.06 -14.89
CA GLU A 72 -8.32 9.95 -15.08
C GLU A 72 -8.73 8.47 -15.14
N PHE A 73 -9.50 7.99 -14.16
CA PHE A 73 -10.16 6.69 -14.23
C PHE A 73 -11.45 6.86 -15.05
N PRO A 74 -11.57 6.25 -16.26
CA PRO A 74 -12.84 6.26 -16.96
C PRO A 74 -13.86 5.38 -16.22
N GLN A 75 -15.07 5.93 -16.10
CA GLN A 75 -16.27 5.31 -15.50
C GLN A 75 -16.79 4.11 -16.30
#